data_AF-A0A924P2K6-F1
#
_entry.id   AF-A0A924P2K6-F1
#
_cell.length_a   1.000
_cell.length_b   1.000
_cell.length_c   1.000
_cell.angle_alpha   90.00
_cell.angle_beta   90.00
_cell.angle_gamma   90.00
#
_symmetry.space_group_name_H-M   'P 1'
#
loop_
_entity.id
_entity.type
_entity.pdbx_description
1 polymer ?
#
loop_
_entity_poly.entity_id
_entity_poly.type
_entity_poly.pdbx_seq_one_letter_code
_entity_poly.pdbx_strand_id
1 'polypeptide(L)'
;AGISDPQYLDAYQVLADRYKTTKNKAAFADIISKGRKLFPTNSEYWMALEIEEATDGMTAPGIFPRYEELMAKNPSNYTLPYNYSVEMYRYIYSDSAKNVNTNEYKTKLPDVLKKAIAIKSTSEANFLLANFLYNNSIDISEDARKMKGVKPADIKIKKELQAQSDMALSQAIPYAEAVLSLYPGITKPKSSDKINYKQSLVILKNIYENKKDTAKAATYDKLIKSAE
;
A
#
# COMPACT_ATOMS: atom_id res chain seq x y z
N ALA A 1 -37.37 -8.49 -10.66
CA ALA A 1 -37.58 -8.78 -9.23
C ALA A 1 -36.33 -8.34 -8.46
N GLY A 2 -36.50 -7.73 -7.29
CA GLY A 2 -35.42 -7.30 -6.38
C GLY A 2 -35.46 -8.15 -5.12
N ILE A 3 -34.99 -9.39 -5.24
CA ILE A 3 -34.99 -10.37 -4.15
C ILE A 3 -33.70 -10.21 -3.35
N SER A 4 -33.83 -10.00 -2.04
CA SER A 4 -32.72 -9.77 -1.09
C SER A 4 -32.38 -10.98 -0.23
N ASP A 5 -33.02 -12.12 -0.45
CA ASP A 5 -32.71 -13.34 0.30
C ASP A 5 -31.27 -13.80 -0.02
N PRO A 6 -30.42 -14.09 1.00
CA PRO A 6 -29.03 -14.47 0.81
C PRO A 6 -28.79 -15.60 -0.19
N GLN A 7 -29.73 -16.52 -0.37
CA GLN A 7 -29.59 -17.61 -1.35
C GLN A 7 -29.50 -17.12 -2.80
N TYR A 8 -29.91 -15.87 -3.07
CA TYR A 8 -29.83 -15.27 -4.40
C TYR A 8 -28.59 -14.41 -4.62
N LEU A 9 -27.76 -14.18 -3.60
CA LEU A 9 -26.53 -13.37 -3.74
C LEU A 9 -25.69 -13.83 -4.94
N ASP A 10 -25.43 -15.13 -5.03
CA ASP A 10 -24.63 -15.75 -6.09
C ASP A 10 -25.18 -15.42 -7.49
N ALA A 11 -26.51 -15.33 -7.65
CA ALA A 11 -27.11 -14.98 -8.94
C ALA A 11 -26.75 -13.54 -9.36
N TYR A 12 -26.72 -12.58 -8.41
CA TYR A 12 -26.29 -11.21 -8.71
C TYR A 12 -24.79 -11.15 -9.02
N GLN A 13 -23.98 -11.92 -8.29
CA GLN A 13 -22.54 -12.02 -8.52
C GLN A 13 -22.23 -12.57 -9.93
N VAL A 14 -22.86 -13.69 -10.30
CA VAL A 14 -22.73 -14.30 -11.63
C VAL A 14 -23.16 -13.33 -12.74
N LEU A 15 -24.26 -12.58 -12.55
CA LEU A 15 -24.68 -11.58 -13.52
C LEU A 15 -23.69 -10.42 -13.64
N ALA A 16 -23.15 -9.94 -12.52
CA ALA A 16 -22.13 -8.88 -12.53
C ALA A 16 -20.88 -9.32 -13.27
N ASP A 17 -20.34 -10.50 -12.99
CA ASP A 17 -19.19 -11.04 -13.70
C ASP A 17 -19.47 -11.27 -15.18
N ARG A 18 -20.66 -11.77 -15.54
CA ARG A 18 -21.07 -11.91 -16.94
C ARG A 18 -21.12 -10.57 -17.65
N TYR A 19 -21.71 -9.53 -17.05
CA TYR A 19 -21.79 -8.21 -17.69
C TYR A 19 -20.43 -7.51 -17.78
N LYS A 20 -19.56 -7.70 -16.79
CA LYS A 20 -18.17 -7.24 -16.82
C LYS A 20 -17.40 -7.89 -17.98
N THR A 21 -17.41 -9.21 -18.06
CA THR A 21 -16.68 -9.99 -19.09
C THR A 21 -17.22 -9.76 -20.50
N THR A 22 -18.53 -9.57 -20.65
CA THR A 22 -19.17 -9.22 -21.93
C THR A 22 -19.13 -7.73 -22.25
N LYS A 23 -18.49 -6.92 -21.40
CA LYS A 23 -18.35 -5.45 -21.54
C LYS A 23 -19.69 -4.72 -21.67
N ASN A 24 -20.77 -5.26 -21.12
CA ASN A 24 -22.07 -4.62 -21.09
C ASN A 24 -22.15 -3.63 -19.90
N LYS A 25 -21.59 -2.44 -20.09
CA LYS A 25 -21.44 -1.43 -19.03
C LYS A 25 -22.76 -1.00 -18.39
N ALA A 26 -23.82 -0.85 -19.18
CA ALA A 26 -25.13 -0.45 -18.66
C ALA A 26 -25.73 -1.52 -17.75
N ALA A 27 -25.69 -2.79 -18.18
CA ALA A 27 -26.18 -3.91 -17.37
C ALA A 27 -25.30 -4.16 -16.14
N PHE A 28 -23.98 -3.96 -16.26
CA PHE A 28 -23.05 -4.02 -15.14
C PHE A 28 -23.37 -2.96 -14.08
N ALA A 29 -23.50 -1.69 -14.47
CA ALA A 29 -23.84 -0.63 -13.54
C ALA A 29 -25.18 -0.87 -12.83
N ASP A 30 -26.20 -1.35 -13.55
CA ASP A 30 -27.51 -1.68 -12.98
C ASP A 30 -27.42 -2.84 -11.97
N ILE A 31 -26.72 -3.93 -12.29
CA ILE A 31 -26.62 -5.08 -11.38
C ILE A 31 -25.78 -4.76 -10.14
N ILE A 32 -24.72 -3.95 -10.28
CA ILE A 32 -23.93 -3.48 -9.13
C ILE A 32 -24.78 -2.60 -8.20
N SER A 33 -25.57 -1.68 -8.76
CA SER A 33 -26.48 -0.84 -7.97
C SER A 33 -27.49 -1.68 -7.18
N LYS A 34 -28.08 -2.69 -7.83
CA LYS A 34 -28.98 -3.65 -7.18
C LYS A 34 -28.27 -4.47 -6.10
N GLY A 35 -27.06 -4.96 -6.39
CA GLY A 35 -26.24 -5.73 -5.46
C GLY A 35 -25.95 -4.94 -4.18
N ARG A 36 -25.53 -3.68 -4.30
CA ARG A 36 -25.27 -2.79 -3.15
C ARG A 36 -26.53 -2.53 -2.31
N LYS A 37 -27.69 -2.36 -2.97
CA LYS A 37 -28.96 -2.10 -2.28
C LYS A 37 -29.50 -3.34 -1.56
N LEU A 38 -29.40 -4.51 -2.17
CA LEU A 38 -30.01 -5.75 -1.67
C LEU A 38 -29.07 -6.53 -0.75
N PHE A 39 -27.76 -6.44 -0.97
CA PHE A 39 -26.71 -7.13 -0.20
C PHE A 39 -25.64 -6.12 0.27
N PRO A 40 -26.01 -5.17 1.16
CA PRO A 40 -25.10 -4.11 1.61
C PRO A 40 -23.89 -4.66 2.41
N THR A 41 -24.00 -5.85 3.00
CA THR A 41 -22.90 -6.55 3.69
C THR A 41 -21.79 -7.00 2.74
N ASN A 42 -22.06 -7.05 1.43
CA ASN A 42 -21.11 -7.44 0.40
C ASN A 42 -20.49 -6.23 -0.32
N SER A 43 -20.52 -5.04 0.30
CA SER A 43 -20.03 -3.79 -0.28
C SER A 43 -18.61 -3.87 -0.86
N GLU A 44 -17.69 -4.57 -0.19
CA GLU A 44 -16.31 -4.74 -0.68
C GLU A 44 -16.24 -5.58 -1.95
N TYR A 45 -17.09 -6.59 -2.11
CA TYR A 45 -17.16 -7.37 -3.35
C TYR A 45 -17.66 -6.51 -4.52
N TRP A 46 -18.74 -5.75 -4.30
CA TRP A 46 -19.28 -4.86 -5.34
C TRP A 46 -18.27 -3.79 -5.73
N MET A 47 -17.57 -3.21 -4.76
CA MET A 47 -16.49 -2.25 -5.00
C MET A 47 -15.34 -2.88 -5.82
N ALA A 48 -14.92 -4.10 -5.48
CA ALA A 48 -13.85 -4.78 -6.20
C ALA A 48 -14.18 -4.93 -7.69
N LEU A 49 -15.41 -5.35 -8.02
CA LEU A 49 -15.84 -5.46 -9.41
C LEU A 49 -15.85 -4.11 -10.14
N GLU A 50 -16.28 -3.03 -9.47
CA GLU A 50 -16.25 -1.69 -10.07
C GLU A 50 -14.82 -1.21 -10.31
N ILE A 51 -13.89 -1.50 -9.40
CA ILE A 51 -12.46 -1.21 -9.60
C ILE A 51 -11.93 -2.01 -10.78
N GLU A 52 -12.22 -3.31 -10.87
CA GLU A 52 -11.79 -4.17 -11.96
C GLU A 52 -12.32 -3.69 -13.32
N GLU A 53 -13.61 -3.37 -13.44
CA GLU A 53 -14.16 -2.81 -14.70
C GLU A 53 -13.52 -1.47 -15.04
N ALA A 54 -13.37 -0.61 -14.04
CA ALA A 54 -12.83 0.73 -14.20
C ALA A 54 -11.37 0.74 -14.64
N THR A 55 -10.61 -0.30 -14.29
CA THR A 55 -9.16 -0.39 -14.50
C THR A 55 -8.74 -1.46 -15.50
N ASP A 56 -9.71 -2.14 -16.14
CA ASP A 56 -9.46 -3.22 -17.10
C ASP A 56 -8.52 -2.77 -18.23
N GLY A 57 -7.44 -3.52 -18.44
CA GLY A 57 -6.41 -3.25 -19.44
C GLY A 57 -5.53 -2.02 -19.18
N MET A 58 -5.71 -1.31 -18.06
CA MET A 58 -4.87 -0.16 -17.70
C MET A 58 -3.59 -0.62 -17.00
N THR A 59 -2.49 0.10 -17.23
CA THR A 59 -1.20 -0.15 -16.57
C THR A 59 -0.67 1.14 -15.96
N ALA A 60 0.23 1.02 -14.98
CA ALA A 60 0.90 2.18 -14.41
C ALA A 60 1.85 2.85 -15.44
N PRO A 61 1.93 4.20 -15.48
CA PRO A 61 1.22 5.14 -14.61
C PRO A 61 -0.21 5.51 -15.09
N GLY A 62 -0.64 5.04 -16.26
CA GLY A 62 -1.94 5.39 -16.87
C GLY A 62 -3.17 5.04 -16.03
N ILE A 63 -3.09 4.04 -15.16
CA ILE A 63 -4.16 3.64 -14.23
C ILE A 63 -4.39 4.64 -13.08
N PHE A 64 -3.41 5.51 -12.77
CA PHE A 64 -3.45 6.34 -11.56
C PHE A 64 -4.58 7.37 -11.51
N PRO A 65 -4.87 8.14 -12.59
CA PRO A 65 -5.99 9.08 -12.58
C PRO A 65 -7.34 8.40 -12.30
N ARG A 66 -7.49 7.12 -12.69
CA ARG A 66 -8.71 6.35 -12.45
C ARG A 66 -8.90 6.03 -10.98
N TYR A 67 -7.82 5.68 -10.27
CA TYR A 67 -7.87 5.52 -8.81
C TYR A 67 -8.23 6.83 -8.11
N GLU A 68 -7.67 7.96 -8.55
CA GLU A 68 -7.97 9.27 -7.97
C GLU A 68 -9.47 9.63 -8.13
N GLU A 69 -10.05 9.40 -9.31
CA GLU A 69 -11.48 9.59 -9.56
C GLU A 69 -12.35 8.69 -8.66
N LEU A 70 -12.01 7.40 -8.56
CA LEU A 70 -12.76 6.44 -7.75
C LEU A 70 -12.68 6.77 -6.25
N MET A 71 -11.50 7.17 -5.76
CA MET A 71 -11.29 7.59 -4.38
C MET A 71 -12.10 8.84 -4.03
N ALA A 72 -12.18 9.81 -4.95
CA ALA A 72 -13.00 11.00 -4.74
C ALA A 72 -14.50 10.66 -4.59
N LYS A 73 -14.99 9.67 -5.34
CA LYS A 73 -16.37 9.20 -5.26
C LYS A 73 -16.66 8.31 -4.05
N ASN A 74 -15.63 7.66 -3.50
CA ASN A 74 -15.77 6.66 -2.44
C ASN A 74 -14.75 6.90 -1.31
N PRO A 75 -14.80 8.04 -0.61
CA PRO A 75 -13.74 8.47 0.31
C PRO A 75 -13.56 7.58 1.55
N SER A 76 -14.57 6.78 1.91
CA SER A 76 -14.52 5.86 3.05
C SER A 76 -14.12 4.44 2.69
N ASN A 77 -13.82 4.15 1.42
CA ASN A 77 -13.44 2.80 1.00
C ASN A 77 -11.94 2.56 1.24
N TYR A 78 -11.61 1.50 1.97
CA TYR A 78 -10.22 1.10 2.26
C TYR A 78 -9.48 0.60 1.02
N THR A 79 -10.17 -0.20 0.19
CA THR A 79 -9.59 -0.95 -0.93
C THR A 79 -8.99 -0.02 -1.99
N LEU A 80 -9.63 1.11 -2.29
CA LEU A 80 -9.16 2.08 -3.27
C LEU A 80 -7.78 2.70 -2.94
N PRO A 81 -7.58 3.41 -1.80
CA PRO A 81 -6.28 3.95 -1.45
C PRO A 81 -5.23 2.86 -1.25
N TYR A 82 -5.60 1.70 -0.70
CA TYR A 82 -4.66 0.59 -0.53
C TYR A 82 -4.15 0.06 -1.88
N ASN A 83 -5.05 -0.29 -2.81
CA ASN A 83 -4.68 -0.80 -4.13
C ASN A 83 -3.92 0.26 -4.93
N TYR A 84 -4.33 1.54 -4.85
CA TYR A 84 -3.60 2.61 -5.53
C TYR A 84 -2.16 2.72 -5.02
N SER A 85 -1.95 2.65 -3.71
CA SER A 85 -0.60 2.61 -3.13
C SER A 85 0.21 1.38 -3.55
N VAL A 86 -0.42 0.21 -3.70
CA VAL A 86 0.24 -0.99 -4.25
C VAL A 86 0.69 -0.78 -5.70
N GLU A 87 -0.18 -0.21 -6.54
CA GLU A 87 0.15 0.09 -7.94
C GLU A 87 1.27 1.13 -8.05
N MET A 88 1.25 2.19 -7.23
CA MET A 88 2.35 3.15 -7.14
C MET A 88 3.66 2.50 -6.67
N TYR A 89 3.61 1.67 -5.63
CA TYR A 89 4.78 0.96 -5.11
C TYR A 89 5.43 0.10 -6.19
N ARG A 90 4.61 -0.72 -6.87
CA ARG A 90 5.05 -1.59 -7.97
C ARG A 90 5.67 -0.77 -9.09
N TYR A 91 5.04 0.33 -9.49
CA TYR A 91 5.55 1.20 -10.54
C TYR A 91 6.90 1.81 -10.14
N ILE A 92 7.01 2.40 -8.95
CA ILE A 92 8.25 3.04 -8.45
C ILE A 92 9.45 2.08 -8.51
N TYR A 93 9.24 0.81 -8.18
CA TYR A 93 10.30 -0.22 -8.15
C TYR A 93 10.29 -1.15 -9.36
N SER A 94 9.56 -0.81 -10.42
CA SER A 94 9.53 -1.61 -11.66
C SER A 94 10.73 -1.32 -12.56
N ASP A 95 11.07 -2.28 -13.43
CA ASP A 95 12.10 -2.07 -14.45
C ASP A 95 11.73 -0.95 -15.43
N SER A 96 10.45 -0.73 -15.72
CA SER A 96 9.99 0.36 -16.61
C SER A 96 10.20 1.74 -16.01
N ALA A 97 10.36 1.85 -14.68
CA ALA A 97 10.59 3.11 -14.00
C ALA A 97 12.07 3.42 -13.71
N LYS A 98 13.02 2.52 -14.01
CA LYS A 98 14.46 2.69 -13.69
C LYS A 98 15.06 4.02 -14.15
N ASN A 99 14.62 4.54 -15.28
CA ASN A 99 15.11 5.80 -15.87
C ASN A 99 14.04 6.89 -15.91
N VAL A 100 12.94 6.71 -15.18
CA VAL A 100 11.83 7.66 -15.11
C VAL A 100 11.91 8.41 -13.79
N ASN A 101 11.64 9.71 -13.80
CA ASN A 101 11.48 10.47 -12.56
C ASN A 101 10.17 10.05 -11.88
N THR A 102 10.28 9.34 -10.76
CA THR A 102 9.14 8.86 -9.97
C THR A 102 8.88 9.67 -8.70
N ASN A 103 9.51 10.85 -8.56
CA ASN A 103 9.43 11.65 -7.33
C ASN A 103 8.00 12.03 -6.94
N GLU A 104 7.13 12.31 -7.92
CA GLU A 104 5.72 12.58 -7.65
C GLU A 104 5.05 11.38 -6.94
N TYR A 105 5.26 10.16 -7.46
CA TYR A 105 4.67 8.95 -6.89
C TYR A 105 5.30 8.59 -5.55
N LYS A 106 6.60 8.79 -5.39
CA LYS A 106 7.29 8.61 -4.10
C LYS A 106 6.75 9.56 -3.02
N THR A 107 6.34 10.77 -3.41
CA THR A 107 5.71 11.74 -2.51
C THR A 107 4.25 11.38 -2.23
N LYS A 108 3.50 10.97 -3.26
CA LYS A 108 2.05 10.71 -3.17
C LYS A 108 1.73 9.41 -2.43
N LEU A 109 2.54 8.36 -2.58
CA LEU A 109 2.26 7.03 -2.04
C LEU A 109 2.03 7.04 -0.51
N PRO A 110 2.90 7.65 0.33
CA PRO A 110 2.66 7.71 1.77
C PRO A 110 1.33 8.38 2.13
N ASP A 111 0.96 9.46 1.44
CA ASP A 111 -0.26 10.20 1.75
C ASP A 111 -1.52 9.41 1.39
N VAL A 112 -1.50 8.72 0.25
CA VAL A 112 -2.60 7.83 -0.15
C VAL A 112 -2.69 6.64 0.81
N LEU A 113 -1.57 6.01 1.17
CA LEU A 113 -1.58 4.83 2.02
C LEU A 113 -2.03 5.15 3.45
N LYS A 114 -1.67 6.33 3.97
CA LYS A 114 -2.18 6.84 5.26
C LYS A 114 -3.70 6.98 5.26
N LYS A 115 -4.34 7.32 4.14
CA LYS A 115 -5.82 7.32 4.04
C LYS A 115 -6.40 5.92 4.21
N ALA A 116 -5.77 4.91 3.60
CA ALA A 116 -6.20 3.52 3.80
C ALA A 116 -6.05 3.11 5.29
N ILE A 117 -4.90 3.38 5.89
CA ILE A 117 -4.61 3.05 7.30
C ILE A 117 -5.59 3.75 8.25
N ALA A 118 -5.98 5.00 7.96
CA ALA A 118 -6.97 5.74 8.74
C ALA A 118 -8.37 5.12 8.69
N ILE A 119 -8.74 4.48 7.57
CA ILE A 119 -10.01 3.74 7.44
C ILE A 119 -9.91 2.40 8.17
N LYS A 120 -8.81 1.66 7.94
CA LYS A 120 -8.56 0.37 8.55
C LYS A 120 -7.06 0.11 8.65
N SER A 121 -6.55 0.02 9.88
CA SER A 121 -5.14 -0.30 10.15
C SER A 121 -4.92 -1.81 10.05
N THR A 122 -4.44 -2.28 8.89
CA THR A 122 -4.13 -3.69 8.62
C THR A 122 -2.63 -3.95 8.68
N SER A 123 -2.23 -5.20 8.93
CA SER A 123 -0.83 -5.61 8.91
C SER A 123 -0.20 -5.30 7.53
N GLU A 124 -0.93 -5.56 6.45
CA GLU A 124 -0.46 -5.37 5.09
C GLU A 124 -0.27 -3.90 4.71
N ALA A 125 -1.20 -3.01 5.07
CA ALA A 125 -1.06 -1.58 4.78
C ALA A 125 0.07 -0.93 5.59
N ASN A 126 0.19 -1.28 6.87
CA ASN A 126 1.28 -0.79 7.71
C ASN A 126 2.63 -1.30 7.22
N PHE A 127 2.73 -2.58 6.83
CA PHE A 127 3.95 -3.14 6.26
C PHE A 127 4.34 -2.44 4.95
N LEU A 128 3.40 -2.25 4.02
CA LEU A 128 3.68 -1.57 2.76
C LEU A 128 4.25 -0.16 2.99
N LEU A 129 3.69 0.59 3.95
CA LEU A 129 4.17 1.93 4.26
C LEU A 129 5.55 1.92 4.92
N ALA A 130 5.76 1.04 5.90
CA ALA A 130 7.04 0.88 6.56
C ALA A 130 8.15 0.49 5.57
N ASN A 131 7.88 -0.51 4.72
CA ASN A 131 8.79 -0.99 3.71
C ASN A 131 9.09 0.09 2.64
N PHE A 132 8.08 0.83 2.18
CA PHE A 132 8.29 1.95 1.27
C PHE A 132 9.19 3.04 1.90
N LEU A 133 8.88 3.49 3.11
CA LEU A 133 9.65 4.54 3.78
C LEU A 133 11.09 4.10 4.05
N TYR A 134 11.29 2.85 4.46
CA TYR A 134 12.61 2.26 4.64
C TYR A 134 13.40 2.20 3.33
N ASN A 135 12.84 1.64 2.26
CA ASN A 135 13.53 1.54 0.97
C ASN A 135 13.81 2.92 0.37
N ASN A 136 12.85 3.85 0.45
CA ASN A 136 13.04 5.21 -0.03
C ASN A 136 14.13 5.95 0.76
N SER A 137 14.30 5.68 2.05
CA SER A 137 15.40 6.24 2.83
C SER A 137 16.77 5.80 2.31
N ILE A 138 16.89 4.56 1.84
CA ILE A 138 18.12 3.99 1.28
C ILE A 138 18.41 4.66 -0.07
N ASP A 139 17.41 4.78 -0.94
CA ASP A 139 17.52 5.49 -2.23
C ASP A 139 18.02 6.93 -2.02
N ILE A 140 17.40 7.68 -1.10
CA ILE A 140 17.77 9.07 -0.80
C ILE A 140 19.21 9.16 -0.28
N SER A 141 19.62 8.23 0.60
CA SER A 141 20.99 8.18 1.11
C SER A 141 22.00 7.83 0.01
N GLU A 142 21.64 6.96 -0.93
CA GLU A 142 22.45 6.68 -2.12
C GLU A 142 22.62 7.90 -3.02
N ASP A 143 21.54 8.65 -3.25
CA ASP A 143 21.60 9.88 -4.05
C ASP A 143 22.51 10.93 -3.40
N ALA A 144 22.44 11.09 -2.07
CA ALA A 144 23.36 11.94 -1.31
C ALA A 144 24.82 11.50 -1.48
N ARG A 145 25.09 10.18 -1.45
CA ARG A 145 26.44 9.60 -1.61
C ARG A 145 26.99 9.76 -3.03
N LYS A 146 26.13 9.68 -4.06
CA LYS A 146 26.53 9.83 -5.48
C LYS A 146 26.93 11.26 -5.84
N MET A 147 26.45 12.27 -5.09
CA MET A 147 26.86 13.66 -5.29
C MET A 147 28.37 13.82 -5.00
N LYS A 148 29.16 14.26 -6.00
CA LYS A 148 30.61 14.48 -5.86
C LYS A 148 31.01 15.94 -5.63
N GLY A 149 30.05 16.86 -5.77
CA GLY A 149 30.27 18.29 -5.60
C GLY A 149 30.79 18.65 -4.20
N VAL A 150 31.72 19.61 -4.16
CA VAL A 150 32.36 20.15 -2.96
C VAL A 150 32.02 21.63 -2.75
N LYS A 151 31.20 22.22 -3.63
CA LYS A 151 30.75 23.61 -3.44
C LYS A 151 29.80 23.66 -2.25
N PRO A 152 29.69 24.81 -1.55
CA PRO A 152 28.77 24.96 -0.43
C PRO A 152 27.31 24.56 -0.74
N ALA A 153 26.85 24.83 -1.97
CA ALA A 153 25.53 24.41 -2.44
C ALA A 153 25.37 22.87 -2.50
N ASP A 154 26.39 22.16 -2.97
CA ASP A 154 26.37 20.70 -3.06
C ASP A 154 26.38 20.06 -1.65
N ILE A 155 27.16 20.64 -0.74
CA ILE A 155 27.22 20.21 0.67
C ILE A 155 25.85 20.40 1.35
N LYS A 156 25.17 21.52 1.06
CA LYS A 156 23.83 21.79 1.58
C LYS A 156 22.82 20.75 1.10
N ILE A 157 22.78 20.46 -0.20
CA ILE A 157 21.87 19.46 -0.77
C ILE A 157 22.14 18.07 -0.18
N LYS A 158 23.41 17.66 -0.04
CA LYS A 158 23.76 16.39 0.61
C LYS A 158 23.21 16.28 2.04
N LYS A 159 23.34 17.35 2.82
CA LYS A 159 22.82 17.40 4.19
C LYS A 159 21.30 17.33 4.22
N GLU A 160 20.62 17.99 3.28
CA GLU A 160 19.16 17.93 3.14
C GLU A 160 18.68 16.54 2.76
N LEU A 161 19.34 15.87 1.82
CA LEU A 161 19.04 14.48 1.46
C LEU A 161 19.28 13.54 2.66
N GLN A 162 20.38 13.69 3.39
CA GLN A 162 20.60 12.87 4.59
C GLN A 162 19.50 13.08 5.63
N ALA A 163 19.09 14.33 5.88
CA ALA A 163 17.99 14.62 6.80
C ALA A 163 16.65 14.01 6.32
N GLN A 164 16.39 13.99 5.02
CA GLN A 164 15.21 13.32 4.44
C GLN A 164 15.27 11.80 4.62
N SER A 165 16.44 11.19 4.44
CA SER A 165 16.66 9.76 4.71
C SER A 165 16.39 9.42 6.18
N ASP A 166 16.96 10.18 7.12
CA ASP A 166 16.77 9.97 8.56
C ASP A 166 15.31 10.17 9.00
N MET A 167 14.63 11.13 8.37
CA MET A 167 13.20 11.36 8.58
C MET A 167 12.37 10.18 8.07
N ALA A 168 12.65 9.66 6.87
CA ALA A 168 11.94 8.51 6.32
C ALA A 168 12.13 7.25 7.18
N LEU A 169 13.36 6.98 7.66
CA LEU A 169 13.63 5.90 8.63
C LEU A 169 12.79 6.08 9.89
N SER A 170 12.75 7.29 10.45
CA SER A 170 11.98 7.55 11.67
C SER A 170 10.47 7.44 11.46
N GLN A 171 9.97 7.81 10.28
CA GLN A 171 8.56 7.64 9.91
C GLN A 171 8.17 6.18 9.68
N ALA A 172 9.11 5.31 9.27
CA ALA A 172 8.84 3.89 9.07
C ALA A 172 8.55 3.13 10.38
N ILE A 173 9.19 3.55 11.49
CA ILE A 173 9.11 2.90 12.81
C ILE A 173 7.67 2.63 13.27
N PRO A 174 6.78 3.64 13.40
CA PRO A 174 5.43 3.39 13.95
C PRO A 174 4.60 2.42 13.10
N TYR A 175 4.81 2.40 11.79
CA TYR A 175 4.10 1.49 10.91
C TYR A 175 4.66 0.07 11.00
N ALA A 176 5.98 -0.10 11.10
CA ALA A 176 6.56 -1.40 11.36
C ALA A 176 6.10 -1.94 12.74
N GLU A 177 6.15 -1.12 13.80
CA GLU A 177 5.66 -1.48 15.14
C GLU A 177 4.16 -1.85 15.13
N ALA A 178 3.34 -1.20 14.31
CA ALA A 178 1.95 -1.57 14.13
C ALA A 178 1.78 -2.98 13.53
N VAL A 179 2.64 -3.39 12.59
CA VAL A 179 2.65 -4.78 12.08
C VAL A 179 2.88 -5.77 13.21
N LEU A 180 3.88 -5.51 14.06
CA LEU A 180 4.20 -6.37 15.21
C LEU A 180 3.03 -6.45 16.19
N SER A 181 2.34 -5.33 16.44
CA SER A 181 1.21 -5.28 17.36
C SER A 181 -0.04 -5.98 16.81
N LEU A 182 -0.27 -5.94 15.50
CA LEU A 182 -1.44 -6.54 14.86
C LEU A 182 -1.27 -8.05 14.66
N TYR A 183 -0.05 -8.52 14.42
CA TYR A 183 0.23 -9.90 14.04
C TYR A 183 -0.28 -10.97 15.04
N PRO A 184 -0.16 -10.81 16.38
CA PRO A 184 -0.69 -11.77 17.34
C PRO A 184 -2.22 -11.95 17.27
N GLY A 185 -2.95 -10.96 16.75
CA GLY A 185 -4.41 -11.02 16.59
C GLY A 185 -4.88 -11.77 15.34
N ILE A 186 -3.97 -12.25 14.48
CA ILE A 186 -4.32 -12.94 13.23
C ILE A 186 -4.56 -14.43 13.50
N THR A 187 -5.82 -14.84 13.48
CA THR A 187 -6.20 -16.26 13.53
C THR A 187 -5.76 -16.96 12.24
N LYS A 188 -4.86 -17.95 12.35
CA LYS A 188 -4.28 -18.70 11.21
C LYS A 188 -3.56 -17.78 10.20
N PRO A 189 -2.41 -17.19 10.56
CA PRO A 189 -1.70 -16.25 9.70
C PRO A 189 -1.26 -16.92 8.39
N LYS A 190 -1.53 -16.25 7.27
CA LYS A 190 -1.07 -16.65 5.94
C LYS A 190 0.44 -16.47 5.84
N SER A 191 1.04 -17.08 4.82
CA SER A 191 2.48 -16.93 4.56
C SER A 191 2.90 -15.46 4.39
N SER A 192 2.06 -14.64 3.75
CA SER A 192 2.29 -13.19 3.63
C SER A 192 2.37 -12.50 4.99
N ASP A 193 1.50 -12.87 5.94
CA ASP A 193 1.43 -12.23 7.25
C ASP A 193 2.71 -12.52 8.05
N LYS A 194 3.17 -13.78 7.97
CA LYS A 194 4.45 -14.23 8.56
C LYS A 194 5.64 -13.48 7.97
N ILE A 195 5.67 -13.33 6.64
CA ILE A 195 6.74 -12.61 5.93
C ILE A 195 6.74 -11.14 6.34
N ASN A 196 5.58 -10.48 6.33
CA ASN A 196 5.46 -9.07 6.70
C ASN A 196 5.90 -8.83 8.15
N TYR A 197 5.54 -9.73 9.08
CA TYR A 197 5.99 -9.67 10.46
C TYR A 197 7.52 -9.78 10.56
N LYS A 198 8.12 -10.81 9.95
CA LYS A 198 9.59 -11.00 9.95
C LYS A 198 10.32 -9.82 9.32
N GLN A 199 9.84 -9.33 8.17
CA GLN A 199 10.45 -8.18 7.50
C GLN A 199 10.31 -6.89 8.30
N SER A 200 9.19 -6.69 9.01
CA SER A 200 9.03 -5.53 9.90
C SER A 200 10.02 -5.55 11.07
N LEU A 201 10.30 -6.72 11.63
CA LEU A 201 11.35 -6.87 12.64
C LEU A 201 12.73 -6.51 12.09
N VAL A 202 13.05 -6.97 10.87
CA VAL A 202 14.33 -6.64 10.20
C VAL A 202 14.44 -5.14 9.92
N ILE A 203 13.37 -4.52 9.40
CA ILE A 203 13.31 -3.06 9.18
C ILE A 203 13.58 -2.32 10.50
N LEU A 204 12.92 -2.69 11.59
CA LEU A 204 13.12 -2.05 12.90
C LEU A 204 14.54 -2.23 13.40
N LYS A 205 15.10 -3.45 13.34
CA LYS A 205 16.50 -3.71 13.70
C LYS A 205 17.44 -2.77 12.92
N ASN A 206 17.34 -2.75 11.59
CA ASN A 206 18.22 -1.96 10.74
C ASN A 206 18.09 -0.45 10.99
N ILE A 207 16.87 0.05 11.23
CA ILE A 207 16.64 1.45 11.61
C ILE A 207 17.35 1.76 12.92
N TYR A 208 17.22 0.93 13.95
CA TYR A 208 17.85 1.19 15.25
C TYR A 208 19.38 1.01 15.22
N GLU A 209 19.91 0.11 14.37
CA GLU A 209 21.35 0.05 14.08
C GLU A 209 21.86 1.34 13.43
N ASN A 210 21.13 1.87 12.44
CA ASN A 210 21.46 3.16 11.81
C ASN A 210 21.45 4.32 12.82
N LYS A 211 20.47 4.32 13.74
CA LYS A 211 20.35 5.30 14.83
C LYS A 211 21.34 5.06 15.97
N LYS A 212 22.19 4.03 15.88
CA LYS A 212 23.17 3.61 16.91
C LYS A 212 22.53 3.25 18.25
N ASP A 213 21.25 2.86 18.26
CA ASP A 213 20.54 2.35 19.42
C ASP A 213 20.70 0.82 19.49
N THR A 214 21.84 0.39 20.00
CA THR A 214 22.22 -1.03 20.07
C THR A 214 21.30 -1.85 20.97
N ALA A 215 20.71 -1.23 21.99
CA ALA A 215 19.77 -1.89 22.90
C ALA A 215 18.46 -2.25 22.18
N LYS A 216 17.89 -1.31 21.42
CA LYS A 216 16.70 -1.60 20.62
C LYS A 216 17.01 -2.55 19.46
N ALA A 217 18.13 -2.38 18.78
CA ALA A 217 18.56 -3.31 17.73
C ALA A 217 18.63 -4.76 18.26
N ALA A 218 19.25 -4.98 19.43
CA ALA A 218 19.33 -6.29 20.07
C ALA A 218 17.96 -6.87 20.48
N THR A 219 17.01 -6.00 20.86
CA THR A 219 15.64 -6.41 21.16
C THR A 219 14.97 -7.02 19.92
N TYR A 220 15.07 -6.37 18.77
CA TYR A 220 14.51 -6.88 17.52
C TYR A 220 15.27 -8.10 16.99
N ASP A 221 16.59 -8.16 17.16
CA ASP A 221 17.39 -9.34 16.80
C ASP A 221 16.94 -10.61 17.54
N LYS A 222 16.62 -10.49 18.83
CA LYS A 222 16.07 -11.61 19.62
C LYS A 222 14.69 -12.04 19.13
N LEU A 223 13.83 -11.09 18.74
CA LEU A 223 12.50 -11.39 18.20
C LEU A 223 12.59 -12.07 16.82
N ILE A 224 13.54 -11.68 15.96
CA ILE A 224 13.79 -12.33 14.68
C ILE A 224 14.13 -13.80 14.88
N LYS A 225 15.09 -14.10 15.76
CA LYS A 225 15.50 -15.48 16.10
C LYS A 225 14.36 -16.32 16.67
N SER A 226 13.45 -15.68 17.40
CA SER A 226 12.28 -16.37 17.98
C SER A 226 11.17 -16.63 16.96
N ALA A 227 11.22 -15.98 15.79
CA ALA A 227 10.24 -16.10 14.73
C ALA A 227 10.67 -17.08 13.61
N GLU A 228 11.93 -17.53 13.61
CA GLU A 228 12.46 -18.56 12.71
C GLU A 228 11.80 -19.93 12.95
#